data_AF-A0A821KSD0-F1
#
_entry.id   AF-A0A821KSD0-F1
#
_cell.length_a   1.000
_cell.length_b   1.000
_cell.length_c   1.000
_cell.angle_alpha   90.00
_cell.angle_beta   90.00
_cell.angle_gamma   90.00
#
_symmetry.space_group_name_H-M   'P 1'
#
loop_
_entity.id
_entity.type
_entity.pdbx_description
1 polymer ?
#
loop_
_entity_poly.entity_id
_entity_poly.type
_entity_poly.pdbx_seq_one_letter_code
_entity_poly.pdbx_strand_id
1 'polypeptide(L)'
;SSASTTVIESQIKSSAHVDNEHKKTEINASSKQLPKHPIQFTPEDLRTYLEPIINKLLDDKDSRPFRQPVDPIALNIQDYPIIIKHPMDISTMHNKLLRGEYKTPLEFCDDAWLMFNNAWLYNKKGTSIYKICTKLSEIFAEAIDPVLQKLGYCCGRQYVYLSQVMFCYGNRLCCQILHGRNFHYYNNLDPSRLNLSHNIYTFCDQCFNSVKGDSIFVGDDPNQTLIEIPKSLFSSAKHDTEERETMIDCIVCTRRWHQVCALHLDQIWPEGFICHTCIKEYNIKRKENRYIASKLKITDLASKLEKRVNDFLSYEGCQTGHVTIRVLAANDKICEVKPCLKEHYPNHTHVDYQYRTKVIFAFQEIDGVDVAFFGMYVQEYNGRCPAPNTKRVYISYLDSVNFFQPKHYRTSVYHEILIGYLDYVKQLGYVYAHIWACPPNNGDDYIFYRHPCEQRIPTQKHLQIWYKNMFDKAILQRVVAYYE
;
A
#
# COMPACT_ATOMS: atom_id res chain seq x y z
N SER A 1 13.22 37.44 28.41
CA SER A 1 12.85 36.20 27.70
C SER A 1 13.48 36.10 26.30
N SER A 2 14.73 36.56 26.11
CA SER A 2 15.38 36.54 24.78
C SER A 2 16.87 36.18 24.81
N ALA A 3 17.38 35.68 25.94
CA ALA A 3 18.81 35.35 26.10
C ALA A 3 19.11 33.84 26.15
N SER A 4 18.09 32.98 26.26
CA SER A 4 18.27 31.52 26.41
C SER A 4 18.22 30.75 25.08
N THR A 5 17.74 31.38 24.00
CA THR A 5 17.60 30.73 22.68
C THR A 5 18.93 30.70 21.91
N THR A 6 19.83 31.64 22.18
CA THR A 6 21.07 31.84 21.42
C THR A 6 22.20 30.88 21.82
N VAL A 7 22.10 30.20 22.97
CA VAL A 7 23.11 29.25 23.46
C VAL A 7 22.86 27.83 22.94
N ILE A 8 21.66 27.52 22.46
CA ILE A 8 21.28 26.17 22.00
C ILE A 8 21.67 25.93 20.53
N GLU A 9 21.68 26.96 19.69
CA GLU A 9 22.17 26.86 18.30
C GLU A 9 23.68 26.60 18.20
N SER A 10 24.45 26.83 19.27
CA SER A 10 25.90 26.58 19.30
C SER A 10 26.27 25.17 19.78
N GLN A 11 25.41 24.47 20.51
CA GLN A 11 25.71 23.13 21.03
C GLN A 11 25.29 21.99 20.10
N ILE A 12 24.38 22.22 19.15
CA ILE A 12 24.19 21.31 18.00
C ILE A 12 25.32 21.47 16.96
N LYS A 13 26.14 22.53 17.09
CA LYS A 13 27.33 22.77 16.25
C LYS A 13 28.63 22.22 16.84
N SER A 14 28.67 21.67 18.05
CA SER A 14 29.95 21.29 18.69
C SER A 14 30.45 19.86 18.42
N SER A 15 29.86 19.12 17.48
CA SER A 15 30.57 18.05 16.75
C SER A 15 30.92 18.43 15.31
N ALA A 16 30.68 19.67 14.89
CA ALA A 16 31.19 20.20 13.64
C ALA A 16 32.64 20.65 13.87
N HIS A 17 33.57 19.74 13.65
CA HIS A 17 34.96 20.11 13.42
C HIS A 17 35.03 21.05 12.21
N VAL A 18 35.45 22.28 12.51
CA VAL A 18 36.25 23.19 11.67
C VAL A 18 35.63 23.53 10.31
N ASP A 19 35.20 24.80 10.20
CA ASP A 19 35.07 25.50 8.92
C ASP A 19 36.36 25.34 8.11
N ASN A 20 36.30 24.42 7.17
CA ASN A 20 37.21 24.36 6.06
C ASN A 20 36.30 24.16 4.84
N GLU A 21 36.14 25.21 4.02
CA GLU A 21 35.56 25.14 2.68
C GLU A 21 36.47 24.32 1.75
N HIS A 22 36.83 23.12 2.16
CA HIS A 22 37.34 22.08 1.29
C HIS A 22 36.12 21.44 0.64
N LYS A 23 36.04 21.49 -0.69
CA LYS A 23 35.12 20.68 -1.49
C LYS A 23 35.11 19.25 -0.92
N LYS A 24 34.08 18.88 -0.16
CA LYS A 24 33.90 17.51 0.34
C LYS A 24 33.88 16.60 -0.88
N THR A 25 34.93 15.80 -1.03
CA THR A 25 35.10 14.89 -2.16
C THR A 25 33.91 13.95 -2.20
N GLU A 26 33.28 13.78 -3.36
CA GLU A 26 32.11 12.92 -3.50
C GLU A 26 32.49 11.46 -3.16
N ILE A 27 31.72 10.83 -2.25
CA ILE A 27 31.96 9.45 -1.82
C ILE A 27 30.90 8.55 -2.46
N ASN A 28 31.30 7.44 -3.08
CA ASN A 28 30.34 6.47 -3.61
C ASN A 28 29.71 5.64 -2.48
N ALA A 29 28.40 5.41 -2.53
CA ALA A 29 27.66 4.56 -1.58
C ALA A 29 28.19 3.11 -1.48
N SER A 30 28.87 2.58 -2.51
CA SER A 30 29.50 1.26 -2.43
C SER A 30 30.92 1.28 -1.86
N SER A 31 31.41 2.44 -1.41
CA SER A 31 32.78 2.59 -0.93
C SER A 31 32.98 1.90 0.42
N LYS A 32 34.07 1.16 0.56
CA LYS A 32 34.52 0.64 1.87
C LYS A 32 34.93 1.75 2.85
N GLN A 33 35.12 2.97 2.36
CA GLN A 33 35.50 4.16 3.13
C GLN A 33 34.28 4.99 3.58
N LEU A 34 33.07 4.44 3.52
CA LEU A 34 31.91 5.13 4.06
C LEU A 34 32.12 5.51 5.53
N PRO A 35 31.75 6.75 5.94
CA PRO A 35 31.82 7.15 7.33
C PRO A 35 30.94 6.24 8.19
N LYS A 36 31.43 5.91 9.38
CA LYS A 36 30.66 5.17 10.40
C LYS A 36 30.58 6.03 11.64
N HIS A 37 29.47 6.76 11.76
CA HIS A 37 29.22 7.68 12.86
C HIS A 37 27.85 7.37 13.47
N PRO A 38 27.73 6.28 14.27
CA PRO A 38 26.50 5.98 15.00
C PRO A 38 26.04 7.21 15.79
N ILE A 39 24.78 7.59 15.60
CA ILE A 39 24.25 8.74 16.33
C ILE A 39 24.17 8.44 17.82
N GLN A 40 24.58 9.39 18.64
CA GLN A 40 24.41 9.35 20.08
C GLN A 40 23.68 10.61 20.51
N PHE A 41 22.72 10.45 21.40
CA PHE A 41 22.00 11.55 22.01
C PHE A 41 22.37 11.62 23.48
N THR A 42 22.60 12.83 23.99
CA THR A 42 22.68 13.00 25.44
C THR A 42 21.26 13.00 26.02
N PRO A 43 21.09 12.67 27.31
CA PRO A 43 19.81 12.80 27.99
C PRO A 43 19.20 14.20 27.87
N GLU A 44 20.05 15.25 27.87
CA GLU A 44 19.59 16.63 27.78
C GLU A 44 19.09 17.00 26.39
N ASP A 45 19.73 16.48 25.34
CA ASP A 45 19.24 16.62 23.97
C ASP A 45 17.82 16.04 23.87
N LEU A 46 17.64 14.79 24.32
CA LEU A 46 16.35 14.12 24.25
C LEU A 46 15.27 14.85 25.05
N ARG A 47 15.58 15.33 26.26
CA ARG A 47 14.64 16.15 27.05
C ARG A 47 14.19 17.38 26.28
N THR A 48 15.14 18.14 25.74
CA THR A 48 14.89 19.37 24.99
C THR A 48 13.88 19.16 23.85
N TYR A 49 13.99 18.03 23.16
CA TYR A 49 13.13 17.71 22.02
C TYR A 49 11.81 17.02 22.38
N LEU A 50 11.81 16.15 23.40
CA LEU A 50 10.69 15.24 23.68
C LEU A 50 9.78 15.72 24.82
N GLU A 51 10.28 16.52 25.75
CA GLU A 51 9.46 17.09 26.83
C GLU A 51 8.29 17.95 26.32
N PRO A 52 8.45 18.79 25.26
CA PRO A 52 7.33 19.50 24.65
C PRO A 52 6.20 18.57 24.15
N ILE A 53 6.53 17.34 23.74
CA ILE A 53 5.55 16.34 23.29
C ILE A 53 4.74 15.82 24.47
N ILE A 54 5.38 15.57 25.62
CA ILE A 54 4.70 15.21 26.86
C ILE A 54 3.73 16.31 27.29
N ASN A 55 4.21 17.56 27.30
CA ASN A 55 3.39 18.71 27.66
C ASN A 55 2.17 18.85 26.74
N LYS A 56 2.37 18.65 25.43
CA LYS A 56 1.29 18.67 24.45
C LYS A 56 0.19 17.64 24.74
N LEU A 57 0.56 16.43 25.19
CA LEU A 57 -0.42 15.41 25.61
C LEU A 57 -1.12 15.79 26.92
N LEU A 58 -0.40 16.37 27.87
CA LEU A 58 -0.95 16.80 29.17
C LEU A 58 -1.89 18.00 29.05
N ASP A 59 -1.67 18.89 28.07
CA ASP A 59 -2.53 20.03 27.77
C ASP A 59 -3.94 19.61 27.34
N ASP A 60 -4.07 18.42 26.74
CA ASP A 60 -5.40 17.89 26.41
C ASP A 60 -6.13 17.46 27.68
N LYS A 61 -7.31 18.04 27.92
CA LYS A 61 -8.14 17.71 29.10
C LYS A 61 -8.54 16.24 29.15
N ASP A 62 -8.68 15.59 28.00
CA ASP A 62 -9.11 14.20 27.90
C ASP A 62 -7.96 13.24 28.26
N SER A 63 -6.71 13.72 28.37
CA SER A 63 -5.55 12.88 28.73
C SER A 63 -5.58 12.32 30.14
N ARG A 64 -6.49 12.79 31.02
CA ARG A 64 -6.56 12.40 32.44
C ARG A 64 -6.39 10.89 32.71
N PRO A 65 -7.03 9.95 31.97
CA PRO A 65 -6.88 8.51 32.21
C PRO A 65 -5.46 7.96 31.91
N PHE A 66 -4.64 8.70 31.19
CA PHE A 66 -3.30 8.31 30.74
C PHE A 66 -2.18 9.00 31.52
N ARG A 67 -2.52 9.92 32.45
CA ARG A 67 -1.54 10.77 33.14
C ARG A 67 -0.75 10.04 34.22
N GLN A 68 -1.27 8.94 34.75
CA GLN A 68 -0.71 8.20 35.88
C GLN A 68 -0.83 6.69 35.60
N PRO A 69 -0.02 5.85 36.27
CA PRO A 69 -0.14 4.40 36.14
C PRO A 69 -1.56 3.95 36.47
N VAL A 70 -2.07 3.02 35.67
CA VAL A 70 -3.39 2.41 35.91
C VAL A 70 -3.37 1.67 37.25
N ASP A 71 -4.26 2.03 38.16
CA ASP A 71 -4.50 1.31 39.42
C ASP A 71 -5.69 0.37 39.25
N PRO A 72 -5.46 -0.96 39.10
CA PRO A 72 -6.53 -1.90 38.83
C PRO A 72 -7.51 -2.07 40.00
N ILE A 73 -7.07 -1.82 41.23
CA ILE A 73 -7.89 -1.96 42.43
C ILE A 73 -8.82 -0.74 42.53
N ALA A 74 -8.27 0.47 42.43
CA ALA A 74 -9.05 1.71 42.53
C ALA A 74 -10.09 1.85 41.41
N LEU A 75 -9.78 1.32 40.22
CA LEU A 75 -10.67 1.36 39.04
C LEU A 75 -11.58 0.12 38.93
N ASN A 76 -11.49 -0.83 39.85
CA ASN A 76 -12.26 -2.09 39.85
C ASN A 76 -12.11 -2.92 38.55
N ILE A 77 -10.87 -3.06 38.08
CA ILE A 77 -10.49 -3.77 36.84
C ILE A 77 -9.39 -4.81 37.13
N GLN A 78 -9.68 -5.79 37.99
CA GLN A 78 -8.71 -6.77 38.47
C GLN A 78 -8.06 -7.63 37.38
N ASP A 79 -8.69 -7.73 36.22
CA ASP A 79 -8.19 -8.45 35.04
C ASP A 79 -7.17 -7.65 34.22
N TYR A 80 -7.01 -6.35 34.48
CA TYR A 80 -6.06 -5.49 33.77
C TYR A 80 -4.63 -6.03 33.74
N PRO A 81 -3.97 -6.41 34.86
CA PRO A 81 -2.62 -6.99 34.81
C PRO A 81 -2.57 -8.40 34.18
N ILE A 82 -3.71 -9.07 34.04
CA ILE A 82 -3.80 -10.35 33.34
C ILE A 82 -3.75 -10.11 31.83
N ILE A 83 -4.39 -9.05 31.34
CA ILE A 83 -4.43 -8.70 29.92
C ILE A 83 -3.20 -7.88 29.51
N ILE A 84 -2.86 -6.85 30.27
CA ILE A 84 -1.79 -5.90 30.00
C ILE A 84 -0.53 -6.29 30.76
N LYS A 85 0.46 -6.78 30.01
CA LYS A 85 1.72 -7.31 30.58
C LYS A 85 2.78 -6.24 30.84
N HIS A 86 2.75 -5.16 30.06
CA HIS A 86 3.72 -4.07 30.16
C HIS A 86 2.97 -2.73 30.19
N PRO A 87 2.45 -2.33 31.38
CA PRO A 87 1.74 -1.07 31.51
C PRO A 87 2.66 0.12 31.22
N MET A 88 2.10 1.19 30.66
CA MET A 88 2.80 2.44 30.37
C MET A 88 1.81 3.61 30.48
N ASP A 89 2.31 4.77 30.90
CA ASP A 89 1.54 6.01 31.09
C ASP A 89 2.45 7.25 30.93
N ILE A 90 1.84 8.43 30.81
CA ILE A 90 2.57 9.68 30.54
C ILE A 90 3.56 10.04 31.66
N SER A 91 3.21 9.79 32.93
CA SER A 91 4.12 10.11 34.04
C SER A 91 5.31 9.17 34.08
N THR A 92 5.11 7.89 33.76
CA THR A 92 6.22 6.93 33.62
C THR A 92 7.15 7.35 32.48
N MET A 93 6.61 7.67 31.31
CA MET A 93 7.42 8.18 30.18
C MET A 93 8.20 9.45 30.55
N HIS A 94 7.55 10.38 31.25
CA HIS A 94 8.18 11.62 31.69
C HIS A 94 9.33 11.34 32.68
N ASN A 95 9.12 10.48 33.67
CA ASN A 95 10.17 10.09 34.61
C ASN A 95 11.34 9.39 33.93
N LYS A 96 11.09 8.50 32.96
CA LYS A 96 12.14 7.85 32.15
C LYS A 96 12.95 8.89 31.37
N LEU A 97 12.28 9.88 30.77
CA LEU A 97 12.94 10.99 30.06
C LEU A 97 13.81 11.83 31.01
N LEU A 98 13.28 12.20 32.19
CA LEU A 98 14.01 12.96 33.20
C LEU A 98 15.19 12.18 33.78
N ARG A 99 15.11 10.85 33.88
CA ARG A 99 16.22 10.01 34.35
C ARG A 99 17.23 9.68 33.26
N GLY A 100 16.97 10.07 32.00
CA GLY A 100 17.85 9.77 30.87
C GLY A 100 17.87 8.28 30.51
N GLU A 101 16.75 7.58 30.72
CA GLU A 101 16.64 6.14 30.45
C GLU A 101 16.47 5.84 28.95
N TYR A 102 16.07 6.82 28.15
CA TYR A 102 16.01 6.70 26.70
C TYR A 102 17.37 7.00 26.06
N LYS A 103 17.80 6.12 25.16
CA LYS A 103 19.02 6.29 24.35
C LYS A 103 18.73 6.91 22.99
N THR A 104 17.51 6.73 22.48
CA THR A 104 17.08 7.25 21.19
C THR A 104 15.65 7.80 21.29
N PRO A 105 15.25 8.76 20.43
CA PRO A 105 13.88 9.25 20.42
C PRO A 105 12.86 8.18 20.00
N LEU A 106 13.28 7.12 19.31
CA LEU A 106 12.39 6.01 18.94
C LEU A 106 11.98 5.16 20.14
N GLU A 107 12.84 5.00 21.15
CA GLU A 107 12.47 4.27 22.39
C GLU A 107 11.37 5.02 23.16
N PHE A 108 11.38 6.36 23.12
CA PHE A 108 10.28 7.17 23.63
C PHE A 108 8.98 6.98 22.82
N CYS A 109 9.10 6.91 21.49
CA CYS A 109 7.96 6.59 20.62
C CYS A 109 7.39 5.19 20.92
N ASP A 110 8.26 4.20 21.15
CA ASP A 110 7.85 2.83 21.47
C ASP A 110 7.02 2.78 22.76
N ASP A 111 7.40 3.52 23.80
CA ASP A 111 6.61 3.63 25.04
C ASP A 111 5.28 4.37 24.82
N ALA A 112 5.28 5.45 24.02
CA ALA A 112 4.04 6.16 23.68
C ALA A 112 3.05 5.22 22.97
N TRP A 113 3.52 4.48 21.96
CA TRP A 113 2.69 3.52 21.24
C TRP A 113 2.33 2.31 22.11
N LEU A 114 3.17 1.88 23.04
CA LEU A 114 2.82 0.85 24.04
C LEU A 114 1.64 1.30 24.90
N MET A 115 1.67 2.54 25.39
CA MET A 115 0.56 3.13 26.15
C MET A 115 -0.75 3.11 25.35
N PHE A 116 -0.72 3.54 24.09
CA PHE A 116 -1.92 3.54 23.23
C PHE A 116 -2.41 2.12 22.91
N ASN A 117 -1.50 1.21 22.56
CA ASN A 117 -1.84 -0.17 22.25
C ASN A 117 -2.44 -0.91 23.45
N ASN A 118 -1.91 -0.69 24.66
CA ASN A 118 -2.50 -1.23 25.89
C ASN A 118 -3.94 -0.76 26.08
N ALA A 119 -4.20 0.53 25.85
CA ALA A 119 -5.54 1.08 25.97
C ALA A 119 -6.50 0.54 24.90
N TRP A 120 -6.08 0.41 23.64
CA TRP A 120 -6.91 -0.20 22.59
C TRP A 120 -7.15 -1.70 22.78
N LEU A 121 -6.17 -2.41 23.36
CA LEU A 121 -6.30 -3.84 23.66
C LEU A 121 -7.30 -4.08 24.80
N TYR A 122 -7.19 -3.33 25.89
CA TYR A 122 -8.03 -3.52 27.07
C TYR A 122 -9.46 -2.99 26.87
N ASN A 123 -9.61 -1.85 26.17
CA ASN A 123 -10.90 -1.18 26.05
C ASN A 123 -11.61 -1.56 24.75
N LYS A 124 -12.92 -1.81 24.81
CA LYS A 124 -13.72 -2.12 23.61
C LYS A 124 -13.81 -0.91 22.67
N LYS A 125 -13.75 -1.17 21.36
CA LYS A 125 -14.01 -0.18 20.30
C LYS A 125 -15.33 0.56 20.58
N GLY A 126 -15.29 1.89 20.54
CA GLY A 126 -16.46 2.76 20.77
C GLY A 126 -16.64 3.28 22.20
N THR A 127 -15.93 2.71 23.19
CA THR A 127 -15.90 3.25 24.56
C THR A 127 -15.22 4.62 24.62
N SER A 128 -15.47 5.38 25.70
CA SER A 128 -14.88 6.71 25.88
C SER A 128 -13.35 6.66 25.92
N ILE A 129 -12.76 5.74 26.70
CA ILE A 129 -11.29 5.59 26.79
C ILE A 129 -10.68 5.22 25.43
N TYR A 130 -11.33 4.33 24.66
CA TYR A 130 -10.85 3.99 23.32
C TYR A 130 -10.81 5.22 22.40
N LYS A 131 -11.88 6.04 22.39
CA LYS A 131 -11.96 7.26 21.57
C LYS A 131 -10.92 8.30 22.00
N ILE A 132 -10.72 8.47 23.30
CA ILE A 132 -9.68 9.36 23.85
C ILE A 132 -8.30 8.87 23.43
N CYS A 133 -8.03 7.57 23.54
CA CYS A 133 -6.76 6.97 23.09
C CYS A 133 -6.47 7.28 21.62
N THR A 134 -7.47 7.10 20.74
CA THR A 134 -7.34 7.44 19.32
C THR A 134 -6.99 8.91 19.12
N LYS A 135 -7.73 9.83 19.74
CA LYS A 135 -7.45 11.27 19.68
C LYS A 135 -6.04 11.62 20.17
N LEU A 136 -5.60 11.07 21.31
CA LEU A 136 -4.26 11.34 21.85
C LEU A 136 -3.15 10.78 20.96
N SER A 137 -3.38 9.61 20.34
CA SER A 137 -2.43 9.03 19.39
C SER A 137 -2.25 9.88 18.13
N GLU A 138 -3.32 10.53 17.65
CA GLU A 138 -3.28 11.47 16.53
C GLU A 138 -2.49 12.73 16.91
N ILE A 139 -2.79 13.32 18.08
CA ILE A 139 -2.04 14.47 18.62
C ILE A 139 -0.55 14.13 18.78
N PHE A 140 -0.24 12.95 19.32
CA PHE A 140 1.13 12.48 19.45
C PHE A 140 1.83 12.39 18.09
N ALA A 141 1.22 11.70 17.12
CA ALA A 141 1.77 11.52 15.77
C ALA A 141 2.03 12.86 15.06
N GLU A 142 1.09 13.80 15.13
CA GLU A 142 1.23 15.14 14.56
C GLU A 142 2.36 15.95 15.22
N ALA A 143 2.55 15.81 16.53
CA ALA A 143 3.56 16.54 17.28
C ALA A 143 4.97 15.94 17.14
N ILE A 144 5.08 14.61 17.09
CA ILE A 144 6.38 13.91 17.10
C ILE A 144 7.06 13.90 15.73
N ASP A 145 6.30 13.89 14.64
CA ASP A 145 6.86 13.78 13.28
C ASP A 145 7.86 14.91 12.95
N PRO A 146 7.54 16.20 13.14
CA PRO A 146 8.48 17.28 12.86
C PRO A 146 9.73 17.21 13.74
N VAL A 147 9.60 16.74 14.98
CA VAL A 147 10.73 16.57 15.91
C VAL A 147 11.66 15.47 15.42
N LEU A 148 11.11 14.31 15.04
CA LEU A 148 11.88 13.18 14.50
C LEU A 148 12.58 13.56 13.20
N GLN A 149 11.90 14.28 12.30
CA GLN A 149 12.49 14.79 11.07
C GLN A 149 13.66 15.75 11.35
N LYS A 150 13.50 16.67 12.32
CA LYS A 150 14.59 17.56 12.76
C LYS A 150 15.79 16.78 13.33
N LEU A 151 15.53 15.65 14.01
CA LEU A 151 16.57 14.74 14.53
C LEU A 151 17.16 13.80 13.47
N GLY A 152 16.70 13.87 12.22
CA GLY A 152 17.20 13.10 11.08
C GLY A 152 16.59 11.71 10.91
N TYR A 153 15.42 11.46 11.48
CA TYR A 153 14.59 10.26 11.28
C TYR A 153 13.49 10.52 10.23
N CYS A 154 12.83 9.47 9.74
CA CYS A 154 11.70 9.61 8.81
C CYS A 154 10.45 10.24 9.46
N CYS A 155 9.92 9.60 10.51
CA CYS A 155 8.74 10.00 11.26
C CYS A 155 8.69 9.22 12.60
N GLY A 156 7.76 9.58 13.49
CA GLY A 156 7.57 8.92 14.80
C GLY A 156 6.30 8.06 14.88
N ARG A 157 5.65 7.80 13.74
CA ARG A 157 4.41 7.02 13.64
C ARG A 157 4.66 5.54 13.81
N GLN A 158 3.63 4.82 14.26
CA GLN A 158 3.58 3.37 14.17
C GLN A 158 2.66 2.98 13.02
N TYR A 159 3.23 2.33 12.01
CA TYR A 159 2.47 1.80 10.88
C TYR A 159 2.26 0.30 11.03
N VAL A 160 1.02 -0.11 10.78
CA VAL A 160 0.60 -1.51 10.74
C VAL A 160 -0.05 -1.72 9.38
N TYR A 161 0.43 -2.72 8.64
CA TYR A 161 -0.21 -3.14 7.41
C TYR A 161 -1.60 -3.66 7.73
N LEU A 162 -2.56 -3.24 6.91
CA LEU A 162 -3.91 -3.75 7.06
C LEU A 162 -3.91 -5.25 6.83
N SER A 163 -4.52 -6.00 7.75
CA SER A 163 -4.63 -7.46 7.63
C SER A 163 -5.23 -7.85 6.28
N GLN A 164 -4.60 -8.82 5.62
CA GLN A 164 -5.08 -9.34 4.35
C GLN A 164 -6.48 -9.96 4.53
N VAL A 165 -7.36 -9.76 3.56
CA VAL A 165 -8.68 -10.40 3.57
C VAL A 165 -8.48 -11.90 3.41
N MET A 166 -8.84 -12.66 4.43
CA MET A 166 -8.83 -14.13 4.36
C MET A 166 -10.16 -14.63 3.81
N PHE A 167 -10.10 -15.59 2.89
CA PHE A 167 -11.29 -16.21 2.30
C PHE A 167 -11.63 -17.52 3.02
N CYS A 168 -12.92 -17.86 3.06
CA CYS A 168 -13.44 -19.09 3.63
C CYS A 168 -13.81 -20.07 2.51
N TYR A 169 -13.31 -21.31 2.60
CA TYR A 169 -13.60 -22.39 1.65
C TYR A 169 -14.98 -23.04 1.83
N GLY A 170 -15.69 -22.74 2.92
CA GLY A 170 -16.94 -23.42 3.26
C GLY A 170 -18.19 -22.91 2.55
N ASN A 171 -18.14 -21.74 1.89
CA ASN A 171 -19.22 -21.27 1.03
C ASN A 171 -18.64 -20.73 -0.28
N ARG A 172 -19.07 -21.30 -1.41
CA ARG A 172 -18.61 -20.96 -2.77
C ARG A 172 -18.96 -19.53 -3.19
N LEU A 173 -19.79 -18.83 -2.43
CA LEU A 173 -20.16 -17.42 -2.63
C LEU A 173 -19.32 -16.53 -1.71
N CYS A 174 -18.11 -16.17 -2.14
CA CYS A 174 -17.25 -15.08 -1.60
C CYS A 174 -17.29 -14.88 -0.08
N CYS A 175 -17.23 -15.95 0.71
CA CYS A 175 -17.26 -15.82 2.17
C CYS A 175 -15.89 -15.32 2.68
N GLN A 176 -15.89 -14.21 3.40
CA GLN A 176 -14.68 -13.58 3.96
C GLN A 176 -14.59 -13.77 5.48
N ILE A 177 -13.39 -14.03 5.97
CA ILE A 177 -13.06 -14.08 7.39
C ILE A 177 -12.55 -12.69 7.79
N LEU A 178 -13.41 -11.91 8.44
CA LEU A 178 -13.09 -10.54 8.85
C LEU A 178 -12.10 -10.52 10.03
N HIS A 179 -11.32 -9.43 10.12
CA HIS A 179 -10.38 -9.21 11.23
C HIS A 179 -11.09 -9.31 12.60
N GLY A 180 -10.42 -9.93 13.56
CA GLY A 180 -10.91 -10.23 14.90
C GLY A 180 -11.82 -11.47 15.00
N ARG A 181 -12.15 -12.14 13.88
CA ARG A 181 -12.94 -13.39 13.89
C ARG A 181 -12.04 -14.60 14.05
N ASN A 182 -12.58 -15.62 14.72
CA ASN A 182 -11.96 -16.94 14.73
C ASN A 182 -12.18 -17.64 13.39
N PHE A 183 -11.24 -18.51 13.07
CA PHE A 183 -11.28 -19.37 11.90
C PHE A 183 -10.56 -20.69 12.19
N HIS A 184 -10.88 -21.68 11.38
CA HIS A 184 -10.26 -22.98 11.38
C HIS A 184 -9.41 -23.12 10.12
N TYR A 185 -8.23 -23.71 10.24
CA TYR A 185 -7.36 -23.93 9.09
C TYR A 185 -6.73 -25.32 9.09
N TYR A 186 -6.51 -25.85 7.89
CA TYR A 186 -5.79 -27.08 7.65
C TYR A 186 -4.53 -26.79 6.84
N ASN A 187 -3.38 -27.25 7.34
CA ASN A 187 -2.11 -27.16 6.63
C ASN A 187 -1.93 -28.39 5.74
N ASN A 188 -1.92 -28.18 4.43
CA ASN A 188 -1.62 -29.20 3.45
C ASN A 188 -0.10 -29.36 3.33
N LEU A 189 0.46 -30.28 4.13
CA LEU A 189 1.91 -30.51 4.21
C LEU A 189 2.49 -31.21 2.97
N ASP A 190 1.64 -31.75 2.09
CA ASP A 190 2.07 -32.40 0.84
C ASP A 190 1.07 -32.09 -0.31
N PRO A 191 1.20 -30.90 -0.94
CA PRO A 191 0.35 -30.48 -2.05
C PRO A 191 0.44 -31.36 -3.30
N SER A 192 1.51 -32.15 -3.41
CA SER A 192 1.77 -33.08 -4.50
C SER A 192 1.01 -34.40 -4.36
N ARG A 193 0.64 -34.79 -3.13
CA ARG A 193 0.06 -36.11 -2.85
C ARG A 193 -1.46 -36.07 -2.73
N LEU A 194 -1.99 -35.00 -2.17
CA LEU A 194 -3.41 -34.70 -2.19
C LEU A 194 -3.65 -33.85 -3.45
N ASN A 195 -4.76 -34.06 -4.16
CA ASN A 195 -5.10 -33.26 -5.35
C ASN A 195 -5.52 -31.82 -4.95
N LEU A 196 -4.75 -31.19 -4.08
CA LEU A 196 -5.01 -29.95 -3.37
C LEU A 196 -3.80 -29.05 -3.59
N SER A 197 -4.00 -27.97 -4.32
CA SER A 197 -2.98 -27.04 -4.79
C SER A 197 -2.56 -26.01 -3.74
N HIS A 198 -3.42 -25.71 -2.76
CA HIS A 198 -3.12 -24.71 -1.73
C HIS A 198 -2.41 -25.34 -0.53
N ASN A 199 -1.49 -24.59 0.07
CA ASN A 199 -0.78 -24.99 1.28
C ASN A 199 -1.65 -24.89 2.53
N ILE A 200 -2.65 -24.01 2.52
CA ILE A 200 -3.53 -23.76 3.67
C ILE A 200 -4.97 -23.61 3.18
N TYR A 201 -5.89 -24.29 3.87
CA TYR A 201 -7.32 -24.21 3.64
C TYR A 201 -8.02 -23.64 4.87
N THR A 202 -8.73 -22.53 4.72
CA THR A 202 -9.33 -21.76 5.82
C THR A 202 -10.87 -21.79 5.80
N PHE A 203 -11.49 -21.86 6.97
CA PHE A 203 -12.93 -21.87 7.17
C PHE A 203 -13.32 -20.92 8.30
N CYS A 204 -14.31 -20.05 8.09
CA CYS A 204 -14.88 -19.29 9.19
C CYS A 204 -15.62 -20.22 10.16
N ASP A 205 -15.76 -19.81 11.42
CA ASP A 205 -16.48 -20.60 12.45
C ASP A 205 -17.86 -21.05 11.97
N GLN A 206 -18.61 -20.18 11.31
CA GLN A 206 -19.97 -20.49 10.86
C GLN A 206 -19.97 -21.63 9.83
N CYS A 207 -19.07 -21.59 8.85
CA CYS A 207 -18.98 -22.61 7.82
C CYS A 207 -18.36 -23.92 8.34
N PHE A 208 -17.39 -23.83 9.24
CA PHE A 208 -16.79 -25.01 9.86
C PHE A 208 -17.83 -25.79 10.68
N ASN A 209 -18.64 -25.07 11.45
CA ASN A 209 -19.65 -25.64 12.33
C ASN A 209 -20.95 -26.05 11.61
N SER A 210 -21.23 -25.50 10.41
CA SER A 210 -22.42 -25.89 9.65
C SER A 210 -22.34 -27.29 9.05
N VAL A 211 -21.13 -27.83 8.87
CA VAL A 211 -20.91 -29.21 8.41
C VAL A 211 -21.28 -30.17 9.54
N LYS A 212 -22.35 -30.97 9.34
CA LYS A 212 -22.90 -31.88 10.37
C LYS A 212 -22.08 -33.14 10.65
N GLY A 213 -20.97 -33.37 9.93
CA GLY A 213 -20.07 -34.53 10.12
C GLY A 213 -18.72 -34.19 10.74
N ASP A 214 -17.93 -35.22 11.01
CA ASP A 214 -16.58 -35.13 11.59
C ASP A 214 -15.49 -34.82 10.57
N SER A 215 -15.84 -34.76 9.28
CA SER A 215 -14.94 -34.43 8.18
C SER A 215 -15.50 -33.30 7.32
N ILE A 216 -14.60 -32.55 6.69
CA ILE A 216 -14.90 -31.50 5.72
C ILE A 216 -14.37 -31.95 4.36
N PHE A 217 -15.19 -31.81 3.32
CA PHE A 217 -14.81 -32.11 1.96
C PHE A 217 -14.27 -30.86 1.27
N VAL A 218 -13.02 -30.92 0.80
CA VAL A 218 -12.28 -29.78 0.24
C VAL A 218 -11.88 -30.07 -1.21
N GLY A 219 -11.99 -29.07 -2.08
CA GLY A 219 -11.51 -29.12 -3.46
C GLY A 219 -11.28 -27.72 -4.00
N ASP A 220 -10.33 -27.57 -4.93
CA ASP A 220 -9.97 -26.27 -5.50
C ASP A 220 -10.81 -25.92 -6.74
N ASP A 221 -11.23 -26.92 -7.51
CA ASP A 221 -12.04 -26.75 -8.72
C ASP A 221 -13.44 -27.39 -8.57
N PRO A 222 -14.51 -26.77 -9.10
CA PRO A 222 -15.85 -27.35 -9.11
C PRO A 222 -15.94 -28.77 -9.71
N ASN A 223 -15.06 -29.10 -10.65
CA ASN A 223 -15.00 -30.39 -11.35
C ASN A 223 -14.04 -31.37 -10.69
N GLN A 224 -13.36 -30.98 -9.60
CA GLN A 224 -12.43 -31.82 -8.88
C GLN A 224 -13.16 -32.77 -7.93
N THR A 225 -12.65 -34.00 -7.81
CA THR A 225 -13.03 -34.89 -6.71
C THR A 225 -12.62 -34.27 -5.38
N LEU A 226 -13.60 -34.13 -4.47
CA LEU A 226 -13.36 -33.56 -3.16
C LEU A 226 -12.56 -34.53 -2.27
N ILE A 227 -11.63 -33.97 -1.51
CA ILE A 227 -10.83 -34.68 -0.52
C ILE A 227 -11.49 -34.55 0.84
N GLU A 228 -11.70 -35.68 1.52
CA GLU A 228 -12.22 -35.72 2.88
C GLU A 228 -11.09 -35.42 3.88
N ILE A 229 -11.28 -34.38 4.70
CA ILE A 229 -10.32 -33.98 5.73
C ILE A 229 -11.03 -34.02 7.09
N PRO A 230 -10.60 -34.88 8.03
CA PRO A 230 -11.14 -34.90 9.38
C PRO A 230 -11.00 -33.54 10.08
N LYS A 231 -12.05 -33.09 10.75
CA LYS A 231 -12.07 -31.85 11.54
C LYS A 231 -11.02 -31.82 12.64
N SER A 232 -10.62 -32.99 13.15
CA SER A 232 -9.55 -33.12 14.15
C SER A 232 -8.18 -32.68 13.64
N LEU A 233 -7.98 -32.56 12.32
CA LEU A 233 -6.75 -32.06 11.71
C LEU A 233 -6.75 -30.53 11.52
N PHE A 234 -7.87 -29.85 11.81
CA PHE A 234 -7.95 -28.40 11.72
C PHE A 234 -7.52 -27.75 13.02
N SER A 235 -6.69 -26.73 12.90
CA SER A 235 -6.31 -25.86 14.01
C SER A 235 -7.22 -24.64 14.05
N SER A 236 -7.53 -24.15 15.25
CA SER A 236 -8.29 -22.91 15.43
C SER A 236 -7.33 -21.75 15.66
N ALA A 237 -7.59 -20.63 14.99
CA ALA A 237 -6.83 -19.39 15.15
C ALA A 237 -7.78 -18.20 15.11
N LYS A 238 -7.27 -17.03 15.50
CA LYS A 238 -7.99 -15.76 15.39
C LYS A 238 -7.31 -14.89 14.34
N HIS A 239 -8.11 -14.24 13.52
CA HIS A 239 -7.60 -13.32 12.51
C HIS A 239 -7.27 -11.96 13.12
N ASP A 240 -6.27 -11.90 13.98
CA ASP A 240 -5.87 -10.67 14.69
C ASP A 240 -4.36 -10.38 14.60
N THR A 241 -3.64 -11.08 13.73
CA THR A 241 -2.24 -10.76 13.44
C THR A 241 -2.13 -9.39 12.76
N GLU A 242 -1.37 -8.52 13.40
CA GLU A 242 -0.99 -7.21 12.90
C GLU A 242 0.48 -7.25 12.45
N GLU A 243 0.73 -6.94 11.18
CA GLU A 243 2.09 -6.87 10.64
C GLU A 243 2.56 -5.42 10.69
N ARG A 244 3.56 -5.13 11.52
CA ARG A 244 4.15 -3.79 11.62
C ARG A 244 5.02 -3.50 10.41
N GLU A 245 5.10 -2.24 10.01
CA GLU A 245 6.02 -1.84 8.96
C GLU A 245 7.47 -2.16 9.35
N THR A 246 8.21 -2.74 8.40
CA THR A 246 9.62 -3.07 8.58
C THR A 246 10.45 -1.80 8.80
N MET A 247 11.34 -1.86 9.78
CA MET A 247 12.33 -0.81 10.05
C MET A 247 13.70 -1.25 9.56
N ILE A 248 14.44 -0.33 8.92
CA ILE A 248 15.80 -0.53 8.41
C ILE A 248 16.75 0.50 8.99
N ASP A 249 18.02 0.12 9.16
CA ASP A 249 19.00 0.97 9.82
C ASP A 249 19.96 1.59 8.81
N CYS A 250 20.24 2.89 8.96
CA CYS A 250 21.23 3.56 8.14
C CYS A 250 22.64 3.01 8.44
N ILE A 251 23.35 2.53 7.43
CA ILE A 251 24.69 1.95 7.60
C ILE A 251 25.77 2.97 8.03
N VAL A 252 25.48 4.27 7.92
CA VAL A 252 26.38 5.37 8.31
C VAL A 252 26.10 5.83 9.74
N CYS A 253 24.85 6.22 10.05
CA CYS A 253 24.49 6.83 11.33
C CYS A 253 23.65 5.97 12.27
N THR A 254 23.31 4.74 11.85
CA THR A 254 22.52 3.76 12.61
C THR A 254 21.12 4.21 13.04
N ARG A 255 20.63 5.35 12.53
CA ARG A 255 19.22 5.75 12.69
C ARG A 255 18.32 4.74 11.99
N ARG A 256 17.26 4.31 12.68
CA ARG A 256 16.23 3.42 12.13
C ARG A 256 15.17 4.20 11.36
N TRP A 257 14.77 3.67 10.22
CA TRP A 257 13.81 4.28 9.29
C TRP A 257 12.75 3.25 8.93
N HIS A 258 11.51 3.70 8.77
CA HIS A 258 10.47 2.94 8.08
C HIS A 258 10.94 2.61 6.66
N GLN A 259 10.87 1.33 6.26
CA GLN A 259 11.37 0.89 4.98
C GLN A 259 10.65 1.58 3.81
N VAL A 260 9.33 1.82 3.93
CA VAL A 260 8.56 2.53 2.91
C VAL A 260 8.95 4.01 2.90
N CYS A 261 9.12 4.67 4.05
CA CYS A 261 9.60 6.06 4.08
C CYS A 261 11.01 6.22 3.51
N ALA A 262 11.86 5.21 3.70
CA ALA A 262 13.21 5.17 3.13
C ALA A 262 13.23 4.87 1.63
N LEU A 263 12.12 4.35 1.09
CA LEU A 263 11.98 3.79 -0.25
C LEU A 263 13.16 2.88 -0.60
N HIS A 264 13.54 1.98 0.32
CA HIS A 264 14.73 1.14 0.17
C HIS A 264 14.35 -0.32 -0.09
N LEU A 265 14.97 -0.89 -1.13
CA LEU A 265 14.88 -2.29 -1.48
C LEU A 265 16.29 -2.81 -1.74
N ASP A 266 16.66 -3.93 -1.10
CA ASP A 266 17.98 -4.56 -1.25
C ASP A 266 18.24 -5.03 -2.69
N GLN A 267 17.19 -5.31 -3.46
CA GLN A 267 17.30 -5.63 -4.88
C GLN A 267 17.81 -4.44 -5.72
N ILE A 268 17.55 -3.20 -5.28
CA ILE A 268 18.00 -1.98 -5.95
C ILE A 268 19.38 -1.56 -5.41
N TRP A 269 19.50 -1.52 -4.07
CA TRP A 269 20.70 -1.08 -3.33
C TRP A 269 21.18 -2.16 -2.35
N PRO A 270 21.84 -3.23 -2.84
CA PRO A 270 22.32 -4.33 -2.00
C PRO A 270 23.44 -3.90 -1.04
N GLU A 271 24.08 -2.75 -1.26
CA GLU A 271 25.07 -2.16 -0.37
C GLU A 271 24.51 -1.71 0.99
N GLY A 272 23.18 -1.61 1.12
CA GLY A 272 22.49 -1.20 2.32
C GLY A 272 21.97 0.24 2.28
N PHE A 273 21.13 0.55 3.27
CA PHE A 273 20.43 1.83 3.33
C PHE A 273 21.30 2.95 3.91
N ILE A 274 21.31 4.12 3.26
CA ILE A 274 21.98 5.35 3.74
C ILE A 274 20.96 6.49 3.81
N CYS A 275 20.53 6.95 4.99
CA CYS A 275 19.48 7.98 5.10
C CYS A 275 19.82 9.30 4.38
N HIS A 276 18.80 10.09 4.00
CA HIS A 276 19.00 11.33 3.24
C HIS A 276 19.91 12.34 3.96
N THR A 277 19.89 12.33 5.30
CA THR A 277 20.71 13.21 6.12
C THR A 277 22.19 12.93 5.89
N CYS A 278 22.58 11.65 5.96
CA CYS A 278 23.97 11.23 5.70
C CYS A 278 24.38 11.47 4.24
N ILE A 279 23.47 11.24 3.28
CA ILE A 279 23.74 11.53 1.87
C ILE A 279 24.16 12.99 1.70
N LYS A 280 23.38 13.91 2.26
CA LYS A 280 23.62 15.35 2.16
C LYS A 280 24.85 15.79 2.95
N GLU A 281 25.00 15.31 4.18
CA GLU A 281 26.06 15.72 5.12
C GLU A 281 27.46 15.30 4.63
N TYR A 282 27.58 14.08 4.10
CA TYR A 282 28.85 13.49 3.66
C TYR A 282 29.04 13.54 2.13
N ASN A 283 28.15 14.21 1.39
CA ASN A 283 28.17 14.29 -0.08
C ASN A 283 28.29 12.89 -0.73
N ILE A 284 27.45 11.95 -0.28
CA ILE A 284 27.48 10.56 -0.75
C ILE A 284 26.64 10.45 -2.02
N LYS A 285 27.24 9.94 -3.09
CA LYS A 285 26.52 9.60 -4.31
C LYS A 285 25.93 8.20 -4.19
N ARG A 286 24.60 8.12 -4.10
CA ARG A 286 23.88 6.84 -4.22
C ARG A 286 23.98 6.32 -5.65
N LYS A 287 23.99 5.00 -5.77
CA LYS A 287 23.81 4.32 -7.06
C LYS A 287 22.42 4.67 -7.61
N GLU A 288 22.34 4.99 -8.88
CA GLU A 288 21.06 5.30 -9.52
C GLU A 288 20.12 4.10 -9.51
N ASN A 289 18.83 4.35 -9.29
CA ASN A 289 17.81 3.33 -9.49
C ASN A 289 17.70 2.97 -10.98
N ARG A 290 17.89 1.69 -11.29
CA ARG A 290 17.75 1.15 -12.66
C ARG A 290 16.36 0.58 -12.93
N TYR A 291 15.57 0.37 -11.89
CA TYR A 291 14.22 -0.18 -11.91
C TYR A 291 13.19 0.96 -11.92
N ILE A 292 13.28 1.80 -12.95
CA ILE A 292 12.37 2.93 -13.16
C ILE A 292 11.52 2.68 -14.41
N ALA A 293 10.31 3.24 -14.42
CA ALA A 293 9.30 3.03 -15.46
C ALA A 293 9.84 3.41 -16.84
N SER A 294 10.62 4.49 -16.93
CA SER A 294 11.20 4.96 -18.18
C SER A 294 12.16 3.96 -18.83
N LYS A 295 12.81 3.10 -18.03
CA LYS A 295 13.73 2.04 -18.49
C LYS A 295 13.05 0.72 -18.87
N LEU A 296 11.73 0.58 -18.63
CA LEU A 296 10.98 -0.58 -19.09
C LEU A 296 10.87 -0.59 -20.63
N LYS A 297 10.68 -1.80 -21.19
CA LYS A 297 10.58 -2.00 -22.65
C LYS A 297 9.51 -1.11 -23.26
N ILE A 298 9.92 -0.30 -24.24
CA ILE A 298 9.02 0.54 -25.04
C ILE A 298 8.39 -0.31 -26.14
N THR A 299 7.10 -0.11 -26.36
CA THR A 299 6.34 -0.72 -27.47
C THR A 299 5.70 0.39 -28.31
N ASP A 300 5.31 0.08 -29.55
CA ASP A 300 4.65 1.06 -30.44
C ASP A 300 3.36 1.62 -29.81
N LEU A 301 2.52 0.75 -29.22
CA LEU A 301 1.33 1.17 -28.47
C LEU A 301 1.71 2.12 -27.32
N ALA A 302 2.64 1.69 -26.45
CA ALA A 302 3.06 2.48 -25.30
C ALA A 302 3.58 3.88 -25.70
N SER A 303 4.44 3.94 -26.72
CA SER A 303 5.01 5.18 -27.24
C SER A 303 3.95 6.14 -27.77
N LYS A 304 2.96 5.64 -28.51
CA LYS A 304 1.85 6.47 -29.02
C LYS A 304 0.96 7.00 -27.91
N LEU A 305 0.63 6.18 -26.91
CA LEU A 305 -0.14 6.63 -25.75
C LEU A 305 0.63 7.67 -24.93
N GLU A 306 1.91 7.40 -24.65
CA GLU A 306 2.80 8.28 -23.89
C GLU A 306 2.91 9.64 -24.57
N LYS A 307 3.22 9.65 -25.87
CA LYS A 307 3.28 10.88 -26.66
C LYS A 307 1.97 11.65 -26.58
N ARG A 308 0.84 10.98 -26.83
CA ARG A 308 -0.48 11.62 -26.82
C ARG A 308 -0.80 12.31 -25.50
N VAL A 309 -0.53 11.64 -24.38
CA VAL A 309 -0.80 12.18 -23.04
C VAL A 309 0.11 13.38 -22.75
N ASN A 310 1.40 13.28 -23.04
CA ASN A 310 2.34 14.38 -22.77
C ASN A 310 2.12 15.57 -23.72
N ASP A 311 1.78 15.33 -24.99
CA ASP A 311 1.40 16.39 -25.93
C ASP A 311 0.14 17.14 -25.44
N PHE A 312 -0.86 16.41 -24.93
CA PHE A 312 -2.05 17.00 -24.30
C PHE A 312 -1.68 17.85 -23.08
N LEU A 313 -0.87 17.32 -22.16
CA LEU A 313 -0.45 18.04 -20.96
C LEU A 313 0.35 19.30 -21.31
N SER A 314 1.24 19.21 -22.30
CA SER A 314 2.01 20.35 -22.80
C SER A 314 1.13 21.40 -23.44
N TYR A 315 0.12 20.99 -24.22
CA TYR A 315 -0.83 21.90 -24.87
C TYR A 315 -1.67 22.67 -23.85
N GLU A 316 -2.11 22.00 -22.78
CA GLU A 316 -2.86 22.61 -21.68
C GLU A 316 -2.00 23.49 -20.75
N GLY A 317 -0.69 23.62 -21.02
CA GLY A 317 0.24 24.37 -20.18
C GLY A 317 0.48 23.74 -18.80
N CYS A 318 0.26 22.43 -18.67
CA CYS A 318 0.40 21.72 -17.40
C CYS A 318 1.87 21.59 -17.01
N GLN A 319 2.23 22.20 -15.89
CA GLN A 319 3.54 22.05 -15.27
C GLN A 319 3.56 20.78 -14.42
N THR A 320 3.77 19.63 -15.07
CA THR A 320 3.81 18.33 -14.41
C THR A 320 5.01 17.50 -14.84
N GLY A 321 5.37 16.52 -14.00
CA GLY A 321 6.35 15.50 -14.34
C GLY A 321 5.89 14.67 -15.54
N HIS A 322 6.86 14.21 -16.34
CA HIS A 322 6.60 13.42 -17.54
C HIS A 322 5.79 12.15 -17.21
N VAL A 323 4.71 11.92 -17.97
CA VAL A 323 3.93 10.68 -17.83
C VAL A 323 4.60 9.59 -18.66
N THR A 324 4.93 8.47 -18.04
CA THR A 324 5.51 7.31 -18.71
C THR A 324 4.44 6.23 -18.87
N ILE A 325 4.26 5.66 -20.06
CA ILE A 325 3.28 4.58 -20.30
C ILE A 325 4.02 3.34 -20.80
N ARG A 326 3.70 2.16 -20.25
CA ARG A 326 4.35 0.90 -20.62
C ARG A 326 3.35 -0.24 -20.78
N VAL A 327 3.61 -1.10 -21.77
CA VAL A 327 2.92 -2.39 -21.91
C VAL A 327 3.75 -3.43 -21.15
N LEU A 328 3.28 -3.84 -19.98
CA LEU A 328 4.02 -4.73 -19.07
C LEU A 328 3.89 -6.20 -19.45
N ALA A 329 2.77 -6.58 -20.08
CA ALA A 329 2.56 -7.95 -20.56
C ALA A 329 1.74 -7.95 -21.85
N ALA A 330 2.03 -8.91 -22.73
CA ALA A 330 1.27 -9.17 -23.94
C ALA A 330 1.32 -10.68 -24.26
N ASN A 331 0.20 -11.38 -24.06
CA ASN A 331 0.15 -12.84 -24.18
C ASN A 331 -1.05 -13.25 -25.04
N ASP A 332 -0.91 -14.31 -25.83
CA ASP A 332 -2.03 -14.91 -26.54
C ASP A 332 -2.78 -15.87 -25.61
N LYS A 333 -4.11 -15.80 -25.62
CA LYS A 333 -5.03 -16.56 -24.77
C LYS A 333 -6.23 -17.05 -25.58
N ILE A 334 -6.95 -18.01 -25.01
CA ILE A 334 -8.19 -18.56 -25.56
C ILE A 334 -9.33 -18.22 -24.61
N CYS A 335 -10.45 -17.74 -25.15
CA CYS A 335 -11.70 -17.60 -24.42
C CYS A 335 -12.59 -18.81 -24.74
N GLU A 336 -12.73 -19.71 -23.77
CA GLU A 336 -13.56 -20.90 -23.90
C GLU A 336 -15.03 -20.57 -23.66
N VAL A 337 -15.90 -21.11 -24.52
CA VAL A 337 -17.35 -21.02 -24.32
C VAL A 337 -17.77 -21.84 -23.11
N LYS A 338 -18.47 -21.22 -22.16
CA LYS A 338 -18.96 -21.88 -20.94
C LYS A 338 -20.01 -22.97 -21.27
N PRO A 339 -20.12 -24.06 -20.47
CA PRO A 339 -20.97 -25.22 -20.77
C PRO A 339 -22.44 -24.89 -21.08
N CYS A 340 -23.07 -24.01 -20.30
CA CYS A 340 -24.47 -23.61 -20.52
C CYS A 340 -24.68 -22.97 -21.91
N LEU A 341 -23.73 -22.15 -22.38
CA LEU A 341 -23.81 -21.57 -23.72
C LEU A 341 -23.50 -22.62 -24.79
N LYS A 342 -22.66 -23.61 -24.48
CA LYS A 342 -22.39 -24.76 -25.35
C LYS A 342 -23.64 -25.61 -25.60
N GLU A 343 -24.39 -25.88 -24.55
CA GLU A 343 -25.66 -26.63 -24.61
C GLU A 343 -26.73 -25.87 -25.39
N HIS A 344 -26.79 -24.54 -25.23
CA HIS A 344 -27.81 -23.72 -25.88
C HIS A 344 -27.53 -23.49 -27.38
N TYR A 345 -26.27 -23.48 -27.81
CA TYR A 345 -25.87 -23.22 -29.19
C TYR A 345 -24.97 -24.31 -29.80
N PRO A 346 -25.37 -25.60 -29.83
CA PRO A 346 -24.49 -26.74 -30.14
C PRO A 346 -23.80 -26.68 -31.52
N ASN A 347 -24.32 -25.90 -32.46
CA ASN A 347 -23.74 -25.73 -33.80
C ASN A 347 -22.69 -24.59 -33.87
N HIS A 348 -22.54 -23.78 -32.83
CA HIS A 348 -21.61 -22.64 -32.76
C HIS A 348 -20.45 -22.86 -31.77
N THR A 349 -20.30 -24.07 -31.22
CA THR A 349 -19.64 -24.29 -29.91
C THR A 349 -18.34 -25.07 -29.95
N HIS A 350 -17.77 -25.24 -31.14
CA HIS A 350 -16.42 -25.80 -31.35
C HIS A 350 -15.36 -24.72 -31.62
N VAL A 351 -15.69 -23.47 -31.31
CA VAL A 351 -14.89 -22.33 -31.73
C VAL A 351 -14.20 -21.70 -30.53
N ASP A 352 -12.89 -21.93 -30.44
CA ASP A 352 -12.01 -21.25 -29.50
C ASP A 352 -11.75 -19.82 -29.98
N TYR A 353 -12.11 -18.83 -29.16
CA TYR A 353 -11.88 -17.43 -29.50
C TYR A 353 -10.51 -17.00 -29.01
N GLN A 354 -9.53 -17.06 -29.92
CA GLN A 354 -8.17 -16.59 -29.65
C GLN A 354 -8.13 -15.06 -29.57
N TYR A 355 -7.49 -14.56 -28.52
CA TYR A 355 -7.26 -13.13 -28.33
C TYR A 355 -5.87 -12.87 -27.76
N ARG A 356 -5.38 -11.66 -27.96
CA ARG A 356 -4.18 -11.18 -27.28
C ARG A 356 -4.59 -10.35 -26.07
N THR A 357 -4.18 -10.75 -24.87
CA THR A 357 -4.29 -9.91 -23.69
C THR A 357 -3.12 -8.94 -23.63
N LYS A 358 -3.35 -7.68 -23.27
CA LYS A 358 -2.29 -6.73 -22.94
C LYS A 358 -2.55 -6.05 -21.61
N VAL A 359 -1.46 -5.71 -20.92
CA VAL A 359 -1.47 -5.02 -19.63
C VAL A 359 -0.70 -3.72 -19.78
N ILE A 360 -1.38 -2.59 -19.58
CA ILE A 360 -0.87 -1.24 -19.81
C ILE A 360 -0.89 -0.49 -18.49
N PHE A 361 0.22 0.14 -18.12
CA PHE A 361 0.32 0.98 -16.93
C PHE A 361 0.86 2.36 -17.28
N ALA A 362 0.37 3.37 -16.57
CA ALA A 362 0.90 4.73 -16.60
C ALA A 362 1.51 5.12 -15.25
N PHE A 363 2.63 5.81 -15.34
CA PHE A 363 3.47 6.24 -14.24
C PHE A 363 3.72 7.74 -14.35
N GLN A 364 3.84 8.41 -13.21
CA GLN A 364 4.26 9.80 -13.12
C GLN A 364 5.40 9.92 -12.12
N GLU A 365 6.41 10.70 -12.46
CA GLU A 365 7.45 11.06 -11.50
C GLU A 365 6.89 12.11 -10.52
N ILE A 366 6.84 11.75 -9.23
CA ILE A 366 6.44 12.62 -8.13
C ILE A 366 7.57 12.58 -7.11
N ASP A 367 8.12 13.75 -6.77
CA ASP A 367 9.24 13.91 -5.83
C ASP A 367 10.46 13.02 -6.18
N GLY A 368 10.73 12.85 -7.49
CA GLY A 368 11.84 12.04 -8.01
C GLY A 368 11.60 10.53 -7.98
N VAL A 369 10.36 10.08 -7.77
CA VAL A 369 9.97 8.66 -7.66
C VAL A 369 8.84 8.34 -8.63
N ASP A 370 8.93 7.18 -9.30
CA ASP A 370 7.85 6.69 -10.15
C ASP A 370 6.63 6.26 -9.33
N VAL A 371 5.49 6.86 -9.60
CA VAL A 371 4.19 6.50 -9.01
C VAL A 371 3.30 5.93 -10.10
N ALA A 372 2.97 4.64 -10.01
CA ALA A 372 1.97 4.01 -10.87
C ALA A 372 0.58 4.52 -10.45
N PHE A 373 -0.13 5.17 -11.37
CA PHE A 373 -1.41 5.83 -11.05
C PHE A 373 -2.59 5.32 -11.88
N PHE A 374 -2.33 4.57 -12.95
CA PHE A 374 -3.36 4.01 -13.83
C PHE A 374 -2.90 2.66 -14.39
N GLY A 375 -3.82 1.70 -14.45
CA GLY A 375 -3.60 0.38 -15.03
C GLY A 375 -4.80 -0.05 -15.86
N MET A 376 -4.57 -0.78 -16.95
CA MET A 376 -5.62 -1.29 -17.83
C MET A 376 -5.27 -2.63 -18.46
N TYR A 377 -6.23 -3.55 -18.47
CA TYR A 377 -6.18 -4.85 -19.11
C TYR A 377 -7.13 -4.86 -20.31
N VAL A 378 -6.63 -5.30 -21.46
CA VAL A 378 -7.42 -5.37 -22.70
C VAL A 378 -7.31 -6.74 -23.35
N GLN A 379 -8.36 -7.14 -24.05
CA GLN A 379 -8.42 -8.32 -24.91
C GLN A 379 -8.60 -7.88 -26.35
N GLU A 380 -7.72 -8.33 -27.24
CA GLU A 380 -7.72 -7.97 -28.65
C GLU A 380 -7.99 -9.22 -29.51
N TYR A 381 -9.19 -9.29 -30.09
CA TYR A 381 -9.63 -10.36 -30.98
C TYR A 381 -9.41 -9.93 -32.43
N ASN A 382 -8.32 -10.40 -33.03
CA ASN A 382 -7.87 -9.94 -34.34
C ASN A 382 -8.79 -10.39 -35.49
N GLY A 383 -8.41 -10.07 -36.74
CA GLY A 383 -9.18 -10.46 -37.93
C GLY A 383 -9.21 -11.96 -38.24
N ARG A 384 -8.38 -12.78 -37.60
CA ARG A 384 -8.42 -14.25 -37.71
C ARG A 384 -9.32 -14.89 -36.66
N CYS A 385 -9.68 -14.15 -35.61
CA CYS A 385 -10.65 -14.61 -34.64
C CYS A 385 -12.00 -14.80 -35.33
N PRO A 386 -12.69 -15.94 -35.13
CA PRO A 386 -14.00 -16.21 -35.73
C PRO A 386 -15.09 -15.30 -35.15
N ALA A 387 -16.19 -15.18 -35.91
CA ALA A 387 -17.39 -14.46 -35.47
C ALA A 387 -17.98 -15.16 -34.23
N PRO A 388 -18.54 -14.41 -33.26
CA PRO A 388 -18.83 -12.98 -33.32
C PRO A 388 -17.68 -12.05 -32.89
N ASN A 389 -16.53 -12.58 -32.45
CA ASN A 389 -15.45 -11.80 -31.83
C ASN A 389 -14.46 -11.15 -32.82
N THR A 390 -14.57 -11.45 -34.12
CA THR A 390 -13.68 -10.93 -35.17
C THR A 390 -13.52 -9.40 -35.11
N LYS A 391 -12.27 -8.92 -35.09
CA LYS A 391 -11.90 -7.48 -35.09
C LYS A 391 -12.53 -6.67 -33.95
N ARG A 392 -12.64 -7.27 -32.75
CA ARG A 392 -13.16 -6.60 -31.55
C ARG A 392 -12.06 -6.42 -30.50
N VAL A 393 -12.13 -5.34 -29.74
CA VAL A 393 -11.36 -5.18 -28.49
C VAL A 393 -12.31 -5.11 -27.30
N TYR A 394 -11.89 -5.63 -26.16
CA TYR A 394 -12.63 -5.55 -24.90
C TYR A 394 -11.71 -5.03 -23.80
N ILE A 395 -12.06 -3.90 -23.19
CA ILE A 395 -11.37 -3.39 -22.01
C ILE A 395 -11.91 -4.17 -20.81
N SER A 396 -11.09 -5.10 -20.31
CA SER A 396 -11.52 -6.04 -19.27
C SER A 396 -11.60 -5.38 -17.91
N TYR A 397 -10.52 -4.69 -17.53
CA TYR A 397 -10.40 -4.01 -16.25
C TYR A 397 -9.61 -2.73 -16.48
N LEU A 398 -10.02 -1.66 -15.84
CA LEU A 398 -9.17 -0.51 -15.61
C LEU A 398 -9.28 -0.11 -14.16
N ASP A 399 -8.20 0.46 -13.66
CA ASP A 399 -8.12 0.89 -12.27
C ASP A 399 -7.15 2.06 -12.14
N SER A 400 -7.24 2.79 -11.04
CA SER A 400 -6.40 3.96 -10.82
C SER A 400 -6.23 4.29 -9.35
N VAL A 401 -5.06 4.83 -9.00
CA VAL A 401 -4.83 5.46 -7.70
C VAL A 401 -4.83 6.98 -7.90
N ASN A 402 -5.52 7.69 -7.01
CA ASN A 402 -5.89 9.10 -7.20
C ASN A 402 -4.74 10.13 -7.01
N PHE A 403 -3.48 9.68 -7.05
CA PHE A 403 -2.27 10.46 -6.75
C PHE A 403 -1.71 11.29 -7.92
N PHE A 404 -2.26 11.17 -9.13
CA PHE A 404 -1.83 11.99 -10.27
C PHE A 404 -1.81 13.49 -9.92
N GLN A 405 -0.73 14.18 -10.25
CA GLN A 405 -0.52 15.60 -10.02
C GLN A 405 -0.33 16.37 -11.33
N PRO A 406 -0.94 17.54 -11.52
CA PRO A 406 -1.98 18.14 -10.70
C PRO A 406 -3.31 17.37 -10.74
N LYS A 407 -4.01 17.30 -9.60
CA LYS A 407 -5.25 16.51 -9.44
C LYS A 407 -6.36 16.85 -10.45
N HIS A 408 -6.45 18.09 -10.92
CA HIS A 408 -7.52 18.54 -11.81
C HIS A 408 -7.39 18.00 -13.25
N TYR A 409 -6.19 17.62 -13.71
CA TYR A 409 -5.99 16.99 -15.02
C TYR A 409 -6.21 15.48 -15.02
N ARG A 410 -6.32 14.85 -13.85
CA ARG A 410 -6.36 13.40 -13.67
C ARG A 410 -7.38 12.70 -14.58
N THR A 411 -8.65 13.16 -14.54
CA THR A 411 -9.72 12.59 -15.38
C THR A 411 -9.42 12.75 -16.87
N SER A 412 -8.93 13.93 -17.27
CA SER A 412 -8.59 14.21 -18.67
C SER A 412 -7.45 13.30 -19.16
N VAL A 413 -6.45 13.05 -18.32
CA VAL A 413 -5.34 12.12 -18.64
C VAL A 413 -5.85 10.70 -18.82
N TYR A 414 -6.74 10.22 -17.94
CA TYR A 414 -7.36 8.89 -18.11
C TYR A 414 -8.13 8.78 -19.42
N HIS A 415 -8.89 9.83 -19.78
CA HIS A 415 -9.57 9.88 -21.06
C HIS A 415 -8.58 9.87 -22.24
N GLU A 416 -7.48 10.62 -22.17
CA GLU A 416 -6.47 10.61 -23.23
C GLU A 416 -5.82 9.24 -23.44
N ILE A 417 -5.58 8.47 -22.36
CA ILE A 417 -5.09 7.10 -22.45
C ILE A 417 -6.09 6.21 -23.19
N LEU A 418 -7.38 6.26 -22.79
CA LEU A 418 -8.42 5.44 -23.39
C LEU A 418 -8.67 5.80 -24.86
N ILE A 419 -8.79 7.09 -25.17
CA ILE A 419 -9.00 7.58 -26.53
C ILE A 419 -7.79 7.23 -27.40
N GLY A 420 -6.57 7.40 -26.88
CA GLY A 420 -5.35 6.99 -27.57
C GLY A 420 -5.32 5.50 -27.87
N TYR A 421 -5.79 4.65 -26.95
CA TYR A 421 -5.87 3.21 -27.17
C TYR A 421 -6.90 2.88 -28.26
N LEU A 422 -8.08 3.50 -28.24
CA LEU A 422 -9.11 3.29 -29.26
C LEU A 422 -8.63 3.73 -30.65
N ASP A 423 -7.94 4.86 -30.74
CA ASP A 423 -7.34 5.34 -32.00
C ASP A 423 -6.26 4.38 -32.51
N TYR A 424 -5.42 3.88 -31.60
CA TYR A 424 -4.39 2.90 -31.94
C TYR A 424 -4.97 1.63 -32.55
N VAL A 425 -5.95 1.01 -31.90
CA VAL A 425 -6.53 -0.25 -32.37
C VAL A 425 -7.37 -0.05 -33.63
N LYS A 426 -8.02 1.11 -33.79
CA LYS A 426 -8.67 1.49 -35.05
C LYS A 426 -7.67 1.50 -36.21
N GLN A 427 -6.49 2.07 -36.03
CA GLN A 427 -5.43 2.08 -37.07
C GLN A 427 -4.92 0.67 -37.39
N LEU A 428 -4.97 -0.25 -36.43
CA LEU A 428 -4.67 -1.67 -36.66
C LEU A 428 -5.81 -2.45 -37.34
N GLY A 429 -6.96 -1.83 -37.58
CA GLY A 429 -8.10 -2.43 -38.27
C GLY A 429 -9.11 -3.14 -37.36
N TYR A 430 -9.06 -2.91 -36.05
CA TYR A 430 -10.17 -3.29 -35.15
C TYR A 430 -11.37 -2.37 -35.41
N VAL A 431 -12.58 -2.93 -35.36
CA VAL A 431 -13.82 -2.25 -35.78
C VAL A 431 -14.68 -1.90 -34.58
N TYR A 432 -14.73 -2.75 -33.56
CA TYR A 432 -15.57 -2.55 -32.37
C TYR A 432 -14.73 -2.57 -31.10
N ALA A 433 -15.10 -1.71 -30.15
CA ALA A 433 -14.58 -1.72 -28.80
C ALA A 433 -15.72 -1.95 -27.82
N HIS A 434 -15.48 -2.79 -26.81
CA HIS A 434 -16.44 -3.13 -25.78
C HIS A 434 -15.92 -2.70 -24.41
N ILE A 435 -16.78 -2.05 -23.65
CA ILE A 435 -16.51 -1.63 -22.27
C ILE A 435 -17.69 -2.06 -21.43
N TRP A 436 -17.42 -2.79 -20.36
CA TRP A 436 -18.40 -3.03 -19.33
C TRP A 436 -18.18 -2.01 -18.20
N ALA A 437 -19.05 -1.00 -18.12
CA ALA A 437 -19.04 -0.08 -16.99
C ALA A 437 -19.56 -0.83 -15.75
N CYS A 438 -18.64 -1.37 -14.96
CA CYS A 438 -18.93 -2.07 -13.72
C CYS A 438 -17.97 -1.51 -12.66
N PRO A 439 -18.43 -0.77 -11.63
CA PRO A 439 -17.58 -0.38 -10.53
C PRO A 439 -17.28 -1.59 -9.64
N PRO A 440 -16.12 -1.63 -8.96
CA PRO A 440 -15.83 -2.69 -8.01
C PRO A 440 -16.80 -2.64 -6.83
N ASN A 441 -17.07 -3.78 -6.20
CA ASN A 441 -17.84 -3.79 -4.95
C ASN A 441 -17.02 -3.17 -3.81
N ASN A 442 -17.70 -2.83 -2.71
CA ASN A 442 -17.02 -2.32 -1.53
C ASN A 442 -15.98 -3.33 -1.01
N GLY A 443 -14.70 -2.96 -1.04
CA GLY A 443 -13.59 -3.80 -0.60
C GLY A 443 -12.97 -4.70 -1.67
N ASP A 444 -13.49 -4.67 -2.91
CA ASP A 444 -12.85 -5.29 -4.07
C ASP A 444 -11.95 -4.27 -4.77
N ASP A 445 -10.82 -4.76 -5.31
CA ASP A 445 -9.89 -3.96 -6.12
C ASP A 445 -9.70 -4.66 -7.47
N TYR A 446 -9.67 -3.91 -8.58
CA TYR A 446 -9.48 -4.51 -9.91
C TYR A 446 -8.01 -4.81 -10.20
N ILE A 447 -7.12 -3.85 -9.92
CA ILE A 447 -5.69 -3.95 -10.23
C ILE A 447 -4.86 -3.50 -9.04
N PHE A 448 -5.14 -2.32 -8.48
CA PHE A 448 -4.35 -1.76 -7.39
C PHE A 448 -4.90 -2.25 -6.05
N TYR A 449 -4.18 -3.18 -5.42
CA TYR A 449 -4.57 -3.68 -4.11
C TYR A 449 -4.60 -2.53 -3.08
N ARG A 450 -5.76 -2.34 -2.46
CA ARG A 450 -6.04 -1.36 -1.40
C ARG A 450 -5.88 0.09 -1.84
N HIS A 451 -7.00 0.67 -2.29
CA HIS A 451 -7.09 2.10 -2.56
C HIS A 451 -7.02 2.96 -1.28
N PRO A 452 -6.54 4.22 -1.39
CA PRO A 452 -6.61 5.20 -0.31
C PRO A 452 -8.04 5.35 0.21
N CYS A 453 -8.24 5.46 1.54
CA CYS A 453 -9.57 5.45 2.14
C CYS A 453 -10.41 6.67 1.73
N GLU A 454 -9.76 7.77 1.37
CA GLU A 454 -10.35 8.99 0.83
C GLU A 454 -10.74 8.88 -0.65
N GLN A 455 -10.23 7.86 -1.37
CA GLN A 455 -10.58 7.61 -2.76
C GLN A 455 -11.97 6.98 -2.85
N ARG A 456 -12.93 7.77 -3.32
CA ARG A 456 -14.30 7.30 -3.53
C ARG A 456 -14.39 6.42 -4.78
N ILE A 457 -14.99 5.24 -4.63
CA ILE A 457 -15.37 4.38 -5.74
C ILE A 457 -16.58 4.98 -6.46
N PRO A 458 -16.55 5.15 -7.80
CA PRO A 458 -17.68 5.70 -8.53
C PRO A 458 -18.89 4.75 -8.47
N THR A 459 -20.10 5.33 -8.40
CA THR A 459 -21.32 4.53 -8.57
C THR A 459 -21.47 4.11 -10.04
N GLN A 460 -22.28 3.08 -10.30
CA GLN A 460 -22.61 2.62 -11.65
C GLN A 460 -22.99 3.79 -12.60
N LYS A 461 -23.89 4.67 -12.14
CA LYS A 461 -24.36 5.82 -12.91
C LYS A 461 -23.24 6.83 -13.19
N HIS A 462 -22.40 7.13 -12.19
CA HIS A 462 -21.28 8.05 -12.38
C HIS A 462 -20.23 7.48 -13.32
N LEU A 463 -19.93 6.19 -13.23
CA LEU A 463 -18.99 5.52 -14.13
C LEU A 463 -19.50 5.52 -15.58
N GLN A 464 -20.79 5.29 -15.80
CA GLN A 464 -21.40 5.40 -17.13
C GLN A 464 -21.29 6.81 -17.71
N ILE A 465 -21.58 7.85 -16.90
CA ILE A 465 -21.42 9.26 -17.33
C ILE A 465 -19.96 9.57 -17.66
N TRP A 466 -19.03 9.05 -16.86
CA TRP A 466 -17.60 9.20 -17.09
C TRP A 466 -17.17 8.65 -18.46
N TYR A 467 -17.58 7.43 -18.80
CA TYR A 467 -17.32 6.85 -20.12
C TYR A 467 -18.01 7.60 -21.25
N LYS A 468 -19.26 8.05 -21.07
CA LYS A 468 -19.97 8.86 -22.08
C LYS A 468 -19.20 10.13 -22.40
N ASN A 469 -18.75 10.86 -21.38
CA ASN A 469 -17.94 12.07 -21.58
C ASN A 469 -16.62 11.77 -22.33
N MET A 470 -16.00 10.62 -22.05
CA MET A 470 -14.81 10.16 -22.80
C MET A 470 -15.15 9.87 -24.26
N PHE A 471 -16.25 9.17 -24.54
CA PHE A 471 -16.68 8.86 -25.90
C PHE A 471 -17.14 10.08 -26.70
N ASP A 472 -17.85 11.02 -26.08
CA ASP A 472 -18.25 12.27 -26.71
C ASP A 472 -17.02 13.05 -27.17
N LYS A 473 -15.97 13.10 -26.34
CA LYS A 473 -14.67 13.65 -26.71
C LYS A 473 -14.01 12.86 -27.85
N ALA A 474 -14.07 11.52 -27.82
CA ALA A 474 -13.51 10.66 -28.86
C ALA A 474 -14.21 10.84 -30.22
N ILE A 475 -15.52 11.10 -30.23
CA ILE A 475 -16.32 11.40 -31.44
C ILE A 475 -15.89 12.74 -32.03
N LEU A 476 -15.77 13.78 -31.20
CA LEU A 476 -15.29 15.09 -31.65
C LEU A 476 -13.90 15.01 -32.31
N GLN A 477 -13.06 14.11 -31.80
CA GLN A 477 -11.72 13.85 -32.35
C GLN A 477 -11.72 12.84 -33.51
N ARG A 478 -12.89 12.37 -33.96
CA ARG A 478 -13.07 11.40 -35.05
C ARG A 478 -12.37 10.06 -34.82
N VAL A 479 -12.11 9.72 -33.56
CA VAL A 479 -11.57 8.41 -33.16
C VAL A 479 -12.70 7.39 -33.20
N VAL A 480 -13.78 7.68 -32.47
CA VAL A 480 -15.00 6.85 -32.40
C VAL A 480 -16.05 7.40 -33.36
N ALA A 481 -16.76 6.53 -34.08
CA ALA A 481 -17.83 6.95 -34.99
C ALA A 481 -19.14 7.22 -34.23
N TYR A 482 -19.52 6.29 -33.36
CA TYR A 482 -20.66 6.37 -32.44
C TYR A 482 -20.48 5.33 -31.31
N TYR A 483 -21.29 5.41 -30.26
CA TYR A 483 -21.40 4.40 -29.21
C TYR A 483 -22.87 4.18 -28.87
N GLU A 484 -23.21 3.00 -28.35
CA GLU A 484 -24.56 2.60 -27.94
C GLU A 484 -24.56 2.10 -26.49
#